data_AF-A0A2Z5FYT3-F1
#
_entry.id   AF-A0A2Z5FYT3-F1
#
_cell.length_a   1.000
_cell.length_b   1.000
_cell.length_c   1.000
_cell.angle_alpha   90.00
_cell.angle_beta   90.00
_cell.angle_gamma   90.00
#
_symmetry.space_group_name_H-M   'P 1'
#
loop_
_entity.id
_entity.type
_entity.pdbx_description
1 polymer ?
#
loop_
_entity_poly.entity_id
_entity_poly.type
_entity_poly.pdbx_seq_one_letter_code
_entity_poly.pdbx_strand_id
1 'polypeptide(L)' 'MYRGFVYAQDAIAGFVRSLQEANKVAFYSYSRNLFRAALLTPDRGRVLQGVRSTVAGDDAALYNCLLLTVKDAACVTG' A
#
# COMPACT_ATOMS: atom_id res chain seq x y z
N MET A 1 -4.14 -16.71 11.11
CA MET A 1 -3.18 -15.57 11.00
C MET A 1 -2.11 -15.97 9.98
N TYR A 2 -2.00 -15.26 8.85
CA TYR A 2 -1.01 -15.58 7.81
C TYR A 2 0.42 -15.39 8.33
N ARG A 3 1.15 -16.49 8.60
CA ARG A 3 2.51 -16.47 9.16
C ARG A 3 3.51 -15.63 8.35
N GLY A 4 3.27 -15.47 7.04
CA GLY A 4 4.12 -14.70 6.13
C GLY A 4 3.92 -13.17 6.19
N PHE A 5 2.83 -12.70 6.80
CA PHE A 5 2.37 -11.32 6.64
C PHE A 5 3.33 -10.28 7.23
N VAL A 6 3.96 -10.60 8.36
CA VAL A 6 4.96 -9.73 8.98
C VAL A 6 6.19 -9.51 8.09
N TYR A 7 6.61 -10.55 7.34
CA TYR A 7 7.72 -10.43 6.39
C TYR A 7 7.33 -9.57 5.18
N ALA A 8 6.08 -9.66 4.72
CA ALA A 8 5.57 -8.78 3.67
C ALA A 8 5.53 -7.31 4.14
N GLN A 9 5.05 -7.04 5.35
CA GLN A 9 5.07 -5.69 5.92
C GLN A 9 6.50 -5.13 6.03
N ASP A 10 7.46 -5.95 6.45
CA ASP A 10 8.86 -5.54 6.55
C ASP A 10 9.49 -5.27 5.18
N ALA A 11 9.26 -6.15 4.19
CA ALA A 11 9.73 -5.96 2.82
C ALA A 11 9.15 -4.68 2.18
N ILE A 12 7.85 -4.42 2.37
CA ILE A 12 7.19 -3.19 1.90
C ILE A 12 7.81 -1.97 2.59
N ALA A 13 8.03 -2.04 3.90
CA ALA A 13 8.67 -0.95 4.65
C ALA A 13 10.12 -0.71 4.17
N GLY A 14 10.86 -1.75 3.82
CA GLY A 14 12.17 -1.66 3.18
C GLY A 14 12.10 -0.94 1.83
N PHE A 15 11.18 -1.35 0.96
CA PHE A 15 10.95 -0.72 -0.33
C PHE A 15 10.61 0.77 -0.21
N VAL A 16 9.65 1.14 0.65
CA VAL A 16 9.26 2.54 0.89
C VAL A 16 10.44 3.41 1.32
N ARG A 17 11.36 2.87 2.13
CA ARG A 17 12.58 3.58 2.55
C ARG A 17 13.61 3.73 1.43
N SER A 18 13.66 2.79 0.49
CA SER A 18 14.59 2.88 -0.65
C SER A 18 14.17 3.90 -1.72
N LEU A 19 12.91 4.36 -1.71
CA LEU A 19 12.43 5.34 -2.67
C LEU A 19 13.01 6.74 -2.39
N GLN A 20 13.58 7.37 -3.42
CA GLN A 20 14.08 8.74 -3.39
C GLN A 20 13.04 9.73 -2.85
N GLU A 21 13.48 10.78 -2.15
CA GLU A 21 12.59 11.75 -1.47
C GLU A 21 11.62 12.47 -2.41
N ALA A 22 11.99 12.66 -3.68
CA ALA A 22 11.12 13.28 -4.69
C ALA A 22 9.85 12.44 -5.00
N ASN A 23 9.86 11.13 -4.72
CA ASN A 23 8.73 10.26 -5.01
C ASN A 23 7.61 10.45 -3.98
N LYS A 24 6.38 10.71 -4.44
CA LYS A 24 5.18 10.64 -3.57
C LYS A 24 4.65 9.21 -3.57
N VAL A 25 4.20 8.74 -2.42
CA VAL A 25 3.69 7.37 -2.25
C VAL A 25 2.29 7.42 -1.64
N ALA A 26 1.37 6.66 -2.22
CA ALA A 26 0.09 6.31 -1.62
C ALA A 26 0.13 4.83 -1.24
N PHE A 27 -0.56 4.44 -0.17
CA PHE A 27 -0.56 3.05 0.27
C PHE A 27 -1.97 2.56 0.55
N TYR A 28 -2.28 1.42 -0.08
CA TYR A 28 -3.55 0.74 -0.02
C TYR A 28 -3.30 -0.72 0.37
N SER A 29 -4.13 -1.24 1.25
CA SER A 29 -4.18 -2.66 1.58
C SER A 29 -5.54 -3.21 1.20
N TYR A 30 -5.60 -4.47 0.82
CA TYR A 30 -6.85 -5.13 0.49
C TYR A 30 -6.92 -6.52 1.08
N SER A 31 -8.13 -6.93 1.40
CA SER A 31 -8.55 -8.29 1.74
C SER A 31 -9.99 -8.39 1.23
N ARG A 32 -11.00 -8.50 2.10
CA ARG A 32 -12.41 -8.40 1.71
C ARG A 32 -12.77 -7.03 1.15
N ASN A 33 -12.22 -5.97 1.73
CA ASN A 33 -12.41 -4.58 1.30
C ASN A 33 -11.06 -3.93 0.98
N LEU A 34 -11.09 -2.88 0.16
CA LEU A 34 -9.94 -2.00 -0.01
C LEU A 34 -9.90 -1.00 1.15
N PHE A 35 -8.72 -0.83 1.73
CA PHE A 35 -8.46 0.13 2.78
C PHE A 35 -7.29 1.03 2.37
N ARG A 36 -7.55 2.33 2.30
CA ARG A 36 -6.52 3.34 2.01
C ARG A 36 -5.86 3.77 3.32
N ALA A 37 -4.68 3.21 3.60
CA ALA A 37 -3.97 3.50 4.85
C ALA A 37 -3.08 4.76 4.77
N ALA A 38 -2.71 5.21 3.57
CA ALA A 38 -2.06 6.50 3.37
C ALA A 38 -2.48 7.15 2.04
N LEU A 39 -2.80 8.46 2.10
CA LEU A 39 -2.96 9.31 0.92
C LEU A 39 -1.61 9.54 0.22
N LEU A 40 -1.64 9.97 -1.04
CA LEU A 40 -0.44 10.33 -1.80
C LEU A 40 0.36 11.42 -1.06
N THR A 41 1.56 11.07 -0.58
CA THR A 41 2.35 11.94 0.28
C THR A 41 3.86 11.75 0.07
N PRO A 42 4.68 12.80 0.22
CA PRO A 42 6.13 12.64 0.33
C PRO A 42 6.55 12.10 1.72
N ASP A 43 5.69 12.22 2.74
CA ASP A 43 5.97 11.81 4.12
C ASP A 43 6.03 10.27 4.26
N ARG A 44 7.25 9.73 4.34
CA ARG A 44 7.49 8.30 4.53
C ARG A 44 6.98 7.77 5.87
N GLY A 45 6.98 8.60 6.92
CA GLY A 45 6.50 8.21 8.24
C GLY A 45 5.02 7.84 8.22
N ARG A 46 4.19 8.66 7.54
CA ARG A 46 2.76 8.35 7.33
C ARG A 46 2.53 7.06 6.58
N VAL A 47 3.33 6.80 5.53
CA VAL A 47 3.22 5.55 4.75
C VAL A 47 3.60 4.34 5.61
N LEU A 48 4.71 4.41 6.34
CA LEU A 48 5.17 3.33 7.22
C LEU A 48 4.18 3.04 8.37
N GLN A 49 3.55 4.08 8.93
CA GLN A 49 2.48 3.91 9.89
C GLN A 49 1.28 3.18 9.28
N GLY A 50 0.90 3.55 8.05
CA GLY A 50 -0.13 2.87 7.27
C GLY A 50 0.18 1.38 7.09
N VAL A 51 1.40 1.04 6.63
CA VAL A 51 1.86 -0.36 6.47
C VAL A 51 1.70 -1.15 7.76
N ARG A 52 2.15 -0.60 8.90
CA ARG A 52 2.07 -1.28 10.22
C ARG A 52 0.65 -1.46 10.74
N SER A 53 -0.28 -0.60 10.33
CA SER A 53 -1.69 -0.69 10.74
C SER A 53 -2.49 -1.76 9.99
N THR A 54 -1.92 -2.34 8.93
CA THR A 54 -2.59 -3.36 8.13
C THR A 54 -2.69 -4.69 8.87
N VAL A 55 -3.79 -5.40 8.62
CA VAL A 55 -4.06 -6.72 9.17
C VAL A 55 -4.39 -7.67 8.03
N ALA A 56 -3.85 -8.89 8.07
CA ALA A 56 -4.26 -9.95 7.16
C ALA A 56 -5.70 -10.37 7.47
N GLY A 57 -6.64 -10.00 6.60
CA GLY A 57 -8.05 -10.42 6.65
C GLY A 57 -8.34 -11.65 5.78
N ASP A 58 -9.63 -11.92 5.55
CA ASP A 58 -10.18 -12.99 4.70
C ASP A 58 -9.81 -12.84 3.19
N ASP A 59 -10.46 -13.60 2.30
CA ASP A 59 -10.17 -13.70 0.85
C ASP A 59 -9.85 -12.36 0.17
N ALA A 60 -8.83 -12.40 -0.68
CA ALA A 60 -8.24 -11.21 -1.29
C ALA A 60 -9.06 -10.73 -2.51
N ALA A 61 -9.63 -9.52 -2.45
CA ALA A 61 -10.34 -8.87 -3.56
C ALA A 61 -9.37 -8.30 -4.63
N LEU A 62 -8.51 -9.16 -5.19
CA LEU A 62 -7.43 -8.81 -6.13
C LEU A 62 -7.94 -7.99 -7.33
N TYR A 63 -9.11 -8.33 -7.87
CA TYR A 63 -9.71 -7.67 -9.03
C TYR A 63 -10.07 -6.20 -8.76
N ASN A 64 -10.65 -5.90 -7.59
CA ASN A 64 -11.04 -4.54 -7.20
C ASN A 64 -9.81 -3.67 -6.93
N CYS A 65 -8.75 -4.27 -6.37
CA CYS A 65 -7.50 -3.58 -6.11
C CYS A 65 -6.81 -3.16 -7.44
N LEU A 66 -6.84 -4.02 -8.45
CA LEU A 66 -6.28 -3.73 -9.78
C LEU A 66 -7.05 -2.59 -10.48
N LEU A 67 -8.38 -2.65 -10.50
CA LEU A 67 -9.24 -1.64 -11.15
C LEU A 67 -9.04 -0.23 -10.58
N LEU A 68 -8.93 -0.11 -9.25
CA LEU A 68 -8.70 1.19 -8.61
C LEU A 68 -7.27 1.68 -8.77
N THR A 69 -6.29 0.78 -8.78
CA THR A 69 -4.88 1.16 -9.09
C THR A 69 -4.78 1.72 -10.51
N VAL A 70 -5.41 1.08 -11.49
CA VAL A 70 -5.48 1.58 -12.87
C VAL A 70 -6.22 2.91 -12.94
N LYS A 71 -7.31 3.08 -12.20
CA LYS A 71 -8.08 4.33 -12.14
C LYS A 71 -7.25 5.50 -11.58
N ASP A 72 -6.51 5.28 -10.49
CA ASP A 72 -5.65 6.31 -9.90
C ASP A 72 -4.45 6.62 -10.82
N ALA A 73 -3.87 5.61 -11.48
CA ALA A 73 -2.78 5.79 -12.43
C ALA A 73 -3.20 6.51 -13.72
N ALA A 74 -4.47 6.40 -14.13
CA ALA A 74 -5.00 7.09 -15.31
C ALA A 74 -4.96 8.61 -15.19
N CYS A 75 -4.83 9.17 -13.98
CA CYS A 75 -4.65 10.60 -13.76
C CYS A 75 -3.20 11.07 -13.96
N VAL A 76 -2.25 10.16 -14.21
CA VAL A 76 -0.84 10.48 -14.44
C VAL A 76 -0.54 10.24 -15.92
N THR A 77 -0.49 11.32 -16.71
CA THR A 77 0.04 11.28 -18.08
C THR A 77 1.57 11.37 -18.02
N GLY A 78 2.24 10.44 -18.69
CA GLY A 78 3.69 10.51 -18.94
C GLY A 78 4.07 11.65 -19.86
#